data_AF-A0A9J7ALU5-F1
#
_entry.id   AF-A0A9J7ALU5-F1
#
_cell.length_a   1.000
_cell.length_b   1.000
_cell.length_c   1.000
_cell.angle_alpha   90.00
_cell.angle_beta   90.00
_cell.angle_gamma   90.00
#
_symmetry.space_group_name_H-M   'P 1'
#
loop_
_entity.id
_entity.type
_entity.pdbx_description
1 polymer ?
#
loop_
_entity_poly.entity_id
_entity_poly.type
_entity_poly.pdbx_seq_one_letter_code
_entity_poly.pdbx_strand_id
1 'polypeptide(L)'
;MSAVIKTATPFLIESVLIQALEALGVEPQKVSSEMQMSLAQRNQIQTGDILTNRSDYNGRQLFRRQGERWILLHDGDEMNGRVVSQLTNRRYTAVSKFLVELGDKYETAYKAHLEDLAEKERIRLEEERKARVEATRQQAIEKARAQGYSVKESRNAKGQIQLVLTRTVS
;
A
#
# COMPACT_ATOMS: atom_id res chain seq x y z
N MET A 1 -22.02 12.69 -22.20
CA MET A 1 -22.27 11.26 -21.91
C MET A 1 -20.96 10.67 -21.39
N SER A 2 -20.90 10.13 -20.17
CA SER A 2 -19.66 9.57 -19.61
C SER A 2 -19.44 8.15 -20.12
N ALA A 3 -18.35 7.91 -20.85
CA ALA A 3 -17.97 6.57 -21.27
C ALA A 3 -17.36 5.81 -20.07
N VAL A 4 -17.98 4.70 -19.67
CA VAL A 4 -17.43 3.80 -18.64
C VAL A 4 -16.63 2.73 -19.37
N ILE A 5 -15.31 2.93 -19.49
CA ILE A 5 -14.42 1.88 -19.99
C ILE A 5 -14.32 0.81 -18.91
N LYS A 6 -14.88 -0.37 -19.18
CA LYS A 6 -14.79 -1.55 -18.32
C LYS A 6 -13.38 -2.13 -18.43
N THR A 7 -12.47 -1.70 -17.57
CA THR A 7 -11.24 -2.47 -17.34
C THR A 7 -11.60 -3.81 -16.70
N ALA A 8 -11.02 -4.91 -17.19
CA ALA A 8 -11.32 -6.26 -16.69
C ALA A 8 -10.97 -6.44 -15.20
N THR A 9 -10.03 -5.64 -14.68
CA THR A 9 -9.68 -5.58 -13.27
C THR A 9 -10.18 -4.26 -12.67
N PRO A 10 -11.07 -4.29 -11.66
CA PRO A 10 -11.47 -3.08 -10.95
C PRO A 10 -10.28 -2.56 -10.12
N PHE A 11 -10.01 -1.26 -10.20
CA PHE A 11 -9.03 -0.61 -9.32
C PHE A 11 -9.63 -0.46 -7.92
N LEU A 12 -9.24 -1.31 -6.97
CA LEU A 12 -9.85 -1.36 -5.62
C LEU A 12 -8.96 -0.71 -4.56
N ILE A 13 -7.66 -0.97 -4.64
CA ILE A 13 -6.70 -0.56 -3.61
C ILE A 13 -6.02 0.75 -4.04
N GLU A 14 -6.20 1.79 -3.24
CA GLU A 14 -5.67 3.13 -3.52
C GLU A 14 -4.14 3.13 -3.69
N SER A 15 -3.40 2.52 -2.77
CA SER A 15 -1.94 2.47 -2.81
C SER A 15 -1.41 1.76 -4.06
N VAL A 16 -2.05 0.65 -4.45
CA VAL A 16 -1.70 -0.10 -5.66
C VAL A 16 -2.00 0.72 -6.91
N LEU A 17 -3.13 1.43 -6.95
CA LEU A 17 -3.47 2.34 -8.04
C LEU A 17 -2.44 3.48 -8.18
N ILE A 18 -2.04 4.10 -7.06
CA ILE A 18 -1.02 5.15 -7.05
C ILE A 18 0.31 4.61 -7.59
N GLN A 19 0.79 3.46 -7.09
CA GLN A 19 2.02 2.82 -7.58
C GLN A 19 1.96 2.51 -9.08
N ALA A 20 0.82 2.01 -9.56
CA ALA A 20 0.63 1.72 -10.98
C ALA A 20 0.67 2.99 -11.84
N LEU A 21 0.06 4.09 -11.37
CA LEU A 21 0.09 5.40 -12.04
C LEU A 21 1.50 6.00 -12.06
N GLU A 22 2.25 5.89 -10.97
CA GLU A 22 3.66 6.30 -10.88
C GLU A 22 4.53 5.51 -11.85
N ALA A 23 4.32 4.19 -11.96
CA ALA A 23 5.04 3.35 -12.91
C ALA A 23 4.77 3.72 -14.39
N LEU A 24 3.64 4.37 -14.66
CA LEU A 24 3.34 4.95 -15.98
C LEU A 24 3.84 6.40 -16.13
N GLY A 25 4.36 7.02 -15.08
CA GLY A 25 4.82 8.41 -15.06
C GLY A 25 3.66 9.42 -15.10
N VAL A 26 2.53 9.08 -14.49
CA VAL A 26 1.28 9.87 -14.52
C VAL A 26 1.15 10.83 -13.31
N GLU A 27 2.16 10.86 -12.44
CA GLU A 27 2.30 11.78 -11.29
C GLU A 27 0.98 11.94 -10.50
N PRO A 28 0.47 10.86 -9.90
CA PRO A 28 -0.78 10.90 -9.16
C PRO A 28 -0.67 11.80 -7.92
N GLN A 29 -1.64 12.68 -7.73
CA GLN A 29 -1.73 13.54 -6.56
C GLN A 29 -3.09 13.45 -5.91
N LYS A 30 -3.12 13.12 -4.62
CA LYS A 30 -4.36 13.08 -3.84
C LYS A 30 -4.83 14.50 -3.55
N VAL A 31 -6.10 14.77 -3.84
CA VAL A 31 -6.69 16.09 -3.61
C VAL A 31 -6.94 16.29 -2.12
N SER A 32 -6.30 17.31 -1.57
CA SER A 32 -6.61 17.86 -0.24
C SER A 32 -7.66 18.96 -0.33
N SER A 33 -8.27 19.31 0.80
CA SER A 33 -9.25 20.41 0.87
C SER A 33 -8.67 21.75 0.39
N GLU A 34 -7.40 22.02 0.69
CA GLU A 34 -6.67 23.22 0.25
C GLU A 34 -6.47 23.25 -1.27
N MET A 35 -6.14 22.10 -1.84
CA MET A 35 -6.00 21.94 -3.29
C MET A 35 -7.35 22.09 -4.01
N GLN A 36 -8.44 21.60 -3.41
CA GLN A 36 -9.78 21.75 -3.97
C GLN A 36 -10.19 23.23 -4.10
N MET A 37 -9.83 24.08 -3.14
CA MET A 37 -10.18 25.51 -3.18
C MET A 37 -9.36 26.31 -4.20
N SER A 38 -8.16 25.84 -4.55
CA SER A 38 -7.23 26.53 -5.46
C SER A 38 -7.34 26.07 -6.92
N LEU A 39 -7.89 24.88 -7.17
CA LEU A 39 -8.03 24.33 -8.52
C LEU A 39 -9.36 24.75 -9.17
N ALA A 40 -9.31 25.74 -10.04
CA ALA A 40 -10.40 26.04 -10.96
C ALA A 40 -10.40 25.03 -12.13
N GLN A 41 -11.21 23.97 -12.06
CA GLN A 41 -11.42 23.03 -13.17
C GLN A 41 -12.91 22.89 -13.51
N ARG A 42 -13.22 22.56 -14.77
CA ARG A 42 -14.61 22.29 -15.21
C ARG A 42 -15.16 21.02 -14.56
N ASN A 43 -14.30 20.04 -14.28
CA ASN A 43 -14.66 18.86 -13.52
C ASN A 43 -14.79 19.24 -12.03
N GLN A 44 -15.92 18.95 -11.40
CA GLN A 44 -16.14 19.15 -9.96
C GLN A 44 -15.18 18.24 -9.18
N ILE A 45 -13.99 18.72 -8.84
CA ILE A 45 -13.02 18.01 -8.02
C ILE A 45 -13.57 17.85 -6.59
N GLN A 46 -13.35 16.69 -5.98
CA GLN A 46 -13.69 16.42 -4.60
C GLN A 46 -12.43 16.08 -3.79
N THR A 47 -12.44 16.41 -2.50
CA THR A 47 -11.40 15.96 -1.57
C THR A 47 -11.32 14.43 -1.57
N GLY A 48 -10.11 13.89 -1.70
CA GLY A 48 -9.86 12.46 -1.78
C GLY A 48 -9.81 11.89 -3.20
N ASP A 49 -10.14 12.65 -4.24
CA ASP A 49 -9.87 12.26 -5.63
C ASP A 49 -8.35 12.12 -5.87
N ILE A 50 -7.97 11.33 -6.87
CA ILE A 50 -6.59 11.23 -7.35
C ILE A 50 -6.50 11.98 -8.68
N LEU A 51 -5.89 13.16 -8.66
CA LEU A 51 -5.57 13.93 -9.86
C LEU A 51 -4.37 13.31 -10.56
N THR A 52 -4.38 13.40 -11.88
CA THR A 52 -3.24 13.01 -12.72
C THR A 52 -2.70 14.21 -13.47
N ASN A 53 -1.46 14.10 -13.96
CA ASN A 53 -0.91 15.09 -14.90
C ASN A 53 -1.46 14.93 -16.33
N ARG A 54 -2.38 13.98 -16.56
CA ARG A 54 -3.06 13.81 -17.84
C ARG A 54 -4.20 14.80 -17.96
N SER A 55 -4.35 15.41 -19.13
CA SER A 55 -5.41 16.36 -19.43
C SER A 55 -6.10 16.06 -20.75
N ASP A 56 -7.41 16.28 -20.79
CA ASP A 56 -8.24 16.35 -22.00
C ASP A 56 -8.80 17.77 -22.19
N TYR A 57 -9.76 17.93 -23.11
CA TYR A 57 -10.39 19.22 -23.40
C TYR A 57 -11.12 19.84 -22.18
N ASN A 58 -11.60 19.01 -21.25
CA ASN A 58 -12.37 19.44 -20.09
C ASN A 58 -11.52 19.61 -18.83
N GLY A 59 -10.24 19.28 -18.87
CA GLY A 59 -9.30 19.53 -17.78
C GLY A 59 -8.48 18.30 -17.46
N ARG A 60 -8.03 18.21 -16.20
CA ARG A 60 -7.24 17.06 -15.77
C ARG A 60 -8.14 15.84 -15.60
N GLN A 61 -7.61 14.70 -16.03
CA GLN A 61 -8.21 13.40 -15.78
C GLN A 61 -7.97 13.04 -14.31
N LEU A 62 -8.97 12.46 -13.67
CA LEU A 62 -8.91 12.13 -12.25
C LEU A 62 -9.58 10.79 -11.96
N PHE A 63 -9.12 10.11 -10.92
CA PHE A 63 -9.81 8.94 -10.39
C PHE A 63 -10.66 9.35 -9.19
N ARG A 64 -11.93 8.96 -9.23
CA ARG A 64 -12.87 9.12 -8.12
C ARG A 64 -13.23 7.77 -7.56
N ARG A 65 -13.25 7.68 -6.23
CA ARG A 65 -13.79 6.50 -5.56
C ARG A 65 -15.32 6.50 -5.66
N GLN A 66 -15.86 5.46 -6.29
CA GLN A 66 -17.31 5.19 -6.35
C GLN A 66 -17.57 3.81 -5.77
N GLY A 67 -18.07 3.78 -4.53
CA GLY A 67 -18.16 2.55 -3.75
C GLY A 67 -16.77 1.98 -3.41
N GLU A 68 -16.52 0.74 -3.80
CA GLU A 68 -15.26 0.05 -3.53
C GLU A 68 -14.19 0.25 -4.60
N ARG A 69 -14.54 0.87 -5.73
CA ARG A 69 -13.65 1.00 -6.89
C ARG A 69 -13.31 2.44 -7.21
N TRP A 70 -12.13 2.63 -7.78
CA TRP A 70 -11.67 3.86 -8.39
C TRP A 70 -12.06 3.89 -9.86
N ILE A 71 -12.73 4.95 -10.27
CA ILE A 71 -13.19 5.14 -11.65
C ILE A 71 -12.50 6.37 -12.23
N LEU A 72 -11.90 6.20 -13.41
CA LEU A 72 -11.36 7.30 -14.18
C LEU A 72 -12.50 8.17 -14.71
N LEU A 73 -12.53 9.44 -14.31
CA LEU A 73 -13.37 10.45 -14.92
C LEU A 73 -12.58 11.10 -16.07
N HIS A 74 -13.08 10.90 -17.28
CA HIS A 74 -12.57 11.51 -18.51
C HIS A 74 -13.76 11.86 -19.43
N ASP A 75 -13.57 12.82 -20.34
CA ASP A 75 -14.53 13.00 -21.42
C ASP A 75 -14.27 11.98 -22.54
N GLY A 76 -15.33 11.44 -23.13
CA GLY A 76 -15.28 10.45 -24.20
C GLY A 76 -14.97 11.06 -25.57
N ASP A 77 -14.93 12.37 -25.68
CA ASP A 77 -14.56 13.08 -26.91
C ASP A 77 -13.01 13.16 -27.03
N GLU A 78 -12.41 12.03 -27.41
CA GLU A 78 -10.95 11.83 -27.49
C GLU A 78 -10.25 12.64 -28.61
N MET A 79 -10.97 13.51 -29.34
CA MET A 79 -10.49 14.14 -30.58
C MET A 79 -9.32 15.12 -30.42
N ASN A 80 -8.94 15.56 -29.21
CA ASN A 80 -7.89 16.58 -29.04
C ASN A 80 -7.19 16.61 -27.67
N GLY A 81 -7.04 15.47 -26.99
CA GLY A 81 -6.28 15.47 -25.74
C GLY A 81 -4.81 15.85 -26.00
N ARG A 82 -4.32 16.94 -25.38
CA ARG A 82 -2.89 17.29 -25.36
C ARG A 82 -2.36 16.87 -23.99
N VAL A 83 -1.31 16.04 -23.98
CA VAL A 83 -0.49 15.85 -22.78
C VAL A 83 0.32 17.13 -22.60
N VAL A 84 -0.04 17.96 -21.62
CA VAL A 84 0.77 19.12 -21.25
C VAL A 84 1.67 18.72 -20.08
N SER A 85 2.76 18.03 -20.39
CA SER A 85 3.93 17.95 -19.53
C SER A 85 5.07 18.67 -20.25
N GLN A 86 5.56 19.78 -19.70
CA GLN A 86 6.74 20.46 -20.25
C GLN A 86 8.03 19.63 -20.08
N LEU A 87 8.01 18.54 -19.30
CA LEU A 87 9.17 17.69 -19.03
C LEU A 87 9.21 16.39 -19.84
N THR A 88 8.09 15.91 -20.37
CA THR A 88 8.06 14.65 -21.12
C THR A 88 7.41 14.84 -22.47
N ASN A 89 8.17 14.59 -23.53
CA ASN A 89 7.79 14.69 -24.94
C ASN A 89 6.78 13.58 -25.34
N ARG A 90 5.84 13.24 -24.45
CA ARG A 90 4.88 12.16 -24.61
C ARG A 90 3.69 12.66 -25.43
N ARG A 91 3.57 12.11 -26.63
CA ARG A 91 2.38 12.23 -27.47
C ARG A 91 1.16 11.72 -26.68
N TYR A 92 0.01 12.34 -26.90
CA TYR A 92 -1.24 11.92 -26.26
C TYR A 92 -1.50 10.43 -26.48
N THR A 93 -1.89 9.75 -25.39
CA THR A 93 -2.24 8.34 -25.38
C THR A 93 -3.74 8.24 -25.13
N ALA A 94 -4.47 7.61 -26.05
CA ALA A 94 -5.90 7.36 -25.93
C ALA A 94 -6.24 6.71 -24.58
N VAL A 95 -7.42 7.01 -24.03
CA VAL A 95 -7.78 6.56 -22.68
C VAL A 95 -7.90 5.05 -22.63
N SER A 96 -8.41 4.44 -23.70
CA SER A 96 -8.46 2.97 -23.87
C SER A 96 -7.07 2.32 -23.70
N LYS A 97 -6.08 2.80 -24.46
CA LYS A 97 -4.69 2.29 -24.37
C LYS A 97 -4.09 2.55 -22.99
N PHE A 98 -4.31 3.74 -22.43
CA PHE A 98 -3.85 4.07 -21.09
C PHE A 98 -4.44 3.13 -20.02
N LEU A 99 -5.72 2.82 -20.09
CA LEU A 99 -6.39 1.95 -19.13
C LEU A 99 -5.94 0.49 -19.24
N VAL A 100 -5.59 0.02 -20.43
CA VAL A 100 -4.96 -1.30 -20.63
C VAL A 100 -3.58 -1.34 -19.96
N GLU A 101 -2.71 -0.37 -20.27
CA GLU A 101 -1.38 -0.27 -19.66
C GLU A 101 -1.45 -0.11 -18.14
N LEU A 102 -2.42 0.66 -17.64
CA LEU A 102 -2.67 0.81 -16.21
C LEU A 102 -3.16 -0.49 -15.57
N GLY A 103 -3.99 -1.26 -16.26
CA GLY A 103 -4.40 -2.59 -15.82
C GLY A 103 -3.21 -3.52 -15.58
N ASP A 104 -2.29 -3.60 -16.54
CA ASP A 104 -1.10 -4.44 -16.45
C ASP A 104 -0.17 -4.01 -15.29
N LYS A 105 0.03 -2.69 -15.13
CA LYS A 105 0.83 -2.15 -14.03
C LYS A 105 0.15 -2.36 -12.67
N TYR A 106 -1.18 -2.24 -12.62
CA TYR A 106 -1.96 -2.48 -11.42
C TYR A 106 -1.87 -3.95 -11.00
N GLU A 107 -2.00 -4.91 -11.94
CA GLU A 107 -1.87 -6.33 -11.61
C GLU A 107 -0.47 -6.65 -11.05
N THR A 108 0.57 -6.07 -11.65
CA THR A 108 1.95 -6.24 -11.18
C THR A 108 2.13 -5.67 -9.78
N ALA A 109 1.67 -4.44 -9.53
CA ALA A 109 1.74 -3.81 -8.21
C ALA A 109 0.88 -4.55 -7.18
N TYR A 110 -0.26 -5.12 -7.59
CA TYR A 110 -1.14 -5.89 -6.73
C TYR A 110 -0.47 -7.18 -6.25
N LYS A 111 0.23 -7.90 -7.14
CA LYS A 111 1.00 -9.10 -6.75
C LYS A 111 2.08 -8.75 -5.72
N ALA A 112 2.85 -7.69 -5.96
CA ALA A 112 3.85 -7.22 -5.01
C ALA A 112 3.24 -6.80 -3.66
N HIS A 113 2.06 -6.18 -3.67
CA HIS A 113 1.33 -5.83 -2.46
C HIS A 113 0.91 -7.06 -1.64
N LEU A 114 0.45 -8.13 -2.30
CA LEU A 114 0.12 -9.39 -1.62
C LEU A 114 1.35 -10.06 -1.00
N GLU A 115 2.50 -10.01 -1.67
CA GLU A 115 3.76 -10.54 -1.15
C GLU A 115 4.23 -9.77 0.10
N ASP A 116 4.17 -8.43 0.06
CA ASP A 116 4.51 -7.59 1.23
C ASP A 116 3.58 -7.85 2.42
N LEU A 117 2.27 -8.03 2.18
CA LEU A 117 1.32 -8.41 3.23
C LEU A 117 1.65 -9.78 3.85
N ALA A 118 2.00 -10.76 3.01
CA ALA A 118 2.38 -12.09 3.49
C ALA A 118 3.65 -12.03 4.34
N GLU A 119 4.65 -11.25 3.94
CA GLU A 119 5.90 -11.11 4.69
C GLU A 119 5.69 -10.42 6.04
N LYS A 120 4.89 -9.34 6.06
CA LYS A 120 4.52 -8.67 7.33
C LYS A 120 3.83 -9.61 8.30
N GLU A 121 2.93 -10.46 7.82
CA GLU A 121 2.27 -11.45 8.66
C GLU A 121 3.25 -12.51 9.18
N ARG A 122 4.21 -12.95 8.35
CA ARG A 122 5.27 -13.87 8.79
C ARG A 122 6.14 -13.28 9.90
N ILE A 123 6.57 -12.03 9.76
CA ILE A 123 7.35 -11.33 10.78
C ILE A 123 6.56 -11.25 12.08
N ARG A 124 5.28 -10.87 12.01
CA ARG A 124 4.40 -10.79 13.17
C ARG A 124 4.27 -12.12 13.90
N LEU A 125 4.09 -13.22 13.17
CA LEU A 125 4.01 -14.57 13.76
C LEU A 125 5.34 -14.99 14.41
N GLU A 126 6.48 -14.63 13.81
CA GLU A 126 7.80 -14.90 14.40
C GLU A 126 8.03 -14.10 15.69
N GLU A 127 7.63 -12.82 15.70
CA GLU A 127 7.67 -11.97 16.89
C GLU A 127 6.77 -12.50 18.01
N GLU A 128 5.55 -12.94 17.68
CA GLU A 128 4.66 -13.57 18.65
C GLU A 128 5.28 -14.85 19.22
N ARG A 129 5.92 -15.66 18.38
CA ARG A 129 6.64 -16.86 18.82
C ARG A 129 7.78 -16.50 19.78
N LYS A 130 8.58 -15.48 19.46
CA LYS A 130 9.67 -15.00 20.32
C LYS A 130 9.13 -14.50 21.66
N ALA A 131 8.08 -13.67 21.63
CA ALA A 131 7.44 -13.13 22.83
C ALA A 131 6.88 -14.24 23.73
N ARG A 132 6.27 -15.29 23.16
CA ARG A 132 5.77 -16.43 23.94
C ARG A 132 6.90 -17.22 24.61
N VAL A 133 8.01 -17.43 23.90
CA VAL A 133 9.20 -18.09 24.47
C VAL A 133 9.81 -17.25 25.60
N GLU A 134 9.92 -15.94 25.41
CA GLU A 134 10.42 -15.02 26.43
C GLU A 134 9.49 -14.95 27.65
N ALA A 135 8.17 -14.87 27.45
CA ALA A 135 7.20 -14.90 28.54
C ALA A 135 7.29 -16.20 29.33
N THR A 136 7.41 -17.35 28.65
CA THR A 136 7.58 -18.66 29.30
C THR A 136 8.89 -18.72 30.09
N ARG A 137 9.99 -18.21 29.53
CA ARG A 137 11.27 -18.09 30.22
C ARG A 137 11.15 -17.24 31.48
N GLN A 138 10.53 -16.07 31.37
CA GLN A 138 10.37 -15.13 32.46
C GLN A 138 9.52 -15.72 33.60
N GLN A 139 8.38 -16.34 33.26
CA GLN A 139 7.54 -17.06 34.23
C GLN A 139 8.29 -18.18 34.94
N ALA A 140 9.13 -18.95 34.23
CA ALA A 140 9.93 -20.01 34.82
C ALA A 140 10.97 -19.45 35.83
N ILE A 141 11.62 -18.34 35.49
CA ILE A 141 12.59 -17.66 36.37
C ILE A 141 11.89 -17.11 37.62
N GLU A 142 10.76 -16.43 37.45
CA GLU A 142 9.98 -15.85 38.54
C GLU A 142 9.48 -16.93 39.50
N LYS A 143 8.94 -18.03 38.97
CA LYS A 143 8.49 -19.17 39.77
C LYS A 143 9.65 -19.81 40.53
N ALA A 144 10.81 -19.98 39.91
CA ALA A 144 11.98 -20.55 40.58
C ALA A 144 12.52 -19.63 41.69
N ARG A 145 12.59 -18.32 41.45
CA ARG A 145 12.98 -17.34 42.47
C ARG A 145 11.99 -17.31 43.64
N ALA A 146 10.68 -17.38 43.37
CA ALA A 146 9.65 -17.45 44.40
C ALA A 146 9.77 -18.71 45.28
N GLN A 147 10.27 -19.82 44.70
CA GLN A 147 10.55 -21.05 45.43
C GLN A 147 11.91 -21.05 46.16
N GLY A 148 12.64 -19.93 46.14
CA GLY A 148 13.93 -19.76 46.81
C GLY A 148 15.14 -20.30 46.04
N TYR A 149 15.00 -20.59 44.74
CA TYR A 149 16.12 -20.97 43.88
C TYR A 149 16.81 -19.75 43.28
N SER A 150 18.15 -19.78 43.24
CA SER A 150 18.95 -18.89 42.40
C SER A 150 18.97 -19.43 40.96
N VAL A 151 18.76 -18.57 39.98
CA VAL A 151 18.64 -18.95 38.57
C VAL A 151 19.82 -18.40 37.78
N LYS A 152 20.61 -19.28 37.17
CA LYS A 152 21.65 -18.93 36.22
C LYS A 152 21.25 -19.35 34.82
N GLU A 153 21.35 -18.43 33.88
CA GLU A 153 21.05 -18.72 32.49
C GLU A 153 22.30 -19.12 31.72
N SER A 154 22.19 -20.15 30.89
CA SER A 154 23.21 -20.50 29.90
C SER A 154 22.55 -20.86 28.57
N ARG A 155 23.36 -20.92 27.50
CA ARG A 155 22.95 -21.49 26.22
C ARG A 155 23.67 -22.81 26.02
N ASN A 156 22.95 -23.84 25.60
CA ASN A 156 23.56 -25.12 25.29
C ASN A 156 24.25 -25.10 23.92
N ALA A 157 25.02 -26.15 23.61
CA ALA A 157 25.71 -26.30 22.31
C ALA A 157 24.76 -26.36 21.09
N LYS A 158 23.45 -26.53 21.31
CA LYS A 158 22.39 -26.54 20.28
C LYS A 158 21.66 -25.19 20.18
N GLY A 159 22.10 -24.16 20.90
CA GLY A 159 21.52 -22.81 20.89
C GLY A 159 20.23 -22.65 21.72
N GLN A 160 19.82 -23.64 22.50
CA GLN A 160 18.63 -23.57 23.36
C GLN A 160 18.96 -22.89 24.69
N ILE A 161 17.96 -22.19 25.25
CA ILE A 161 18.05 -21.54 26.55
C ILE A 161 17.98 -22.63 27.64
N GLN A 162 18.99 -22.67 28.51
CA GLN A 162 19.06 -23.57 29.65
C GLN A 162 19.03 -22.74 30.94
N LEU A 163 18.09 -23.04 31.83
CA LEU A 163 18.00 -22.44 33.16
C LEU A 163 18.57 -23.43 34.17
N VAL A 164 19.65 -23.05 34.85
CA VAL A 164 20.26 -23.83 35.93
C VAL A 164 19.76 -23.27 37.26
N LEU A 165 19.03 -24.10 38.00
CA LEU A 165 18.47 -23.76 39.30
C LEU A 165 19.38 -24.28 40.41
N THR A 166 19.85 -23.40 41.30
CA THR A 166 20.62 -23.77 42.48
C THR A 166 19.89 -23.33 43.74
N ARG A 167 19.83 -24.21 44.74
CA ARG A 167 19.26 -23.90 46.05
C ARG A 167 20.29 -24.26 47.11
N THR A 168 20.77 -23.26 47.84
CA THR A 168 21.55 -23.46 49.04
C THR A 168 20.60 -23.91 50.15
N VAL A 169 20.79 -25.14 50.62
CA VAL A 169 20.11 -25.67 51.80
C VAL A 169 21.04 -25.36 52.97
N SER A 170 20.65 -24.40 53.80
CA SER A 170 21.32 -24.08 55.07
C SER A 170 20.82 -25.00 56.17
#